data_AF-A0A1G1KEN0-F1
#
_entry.id   AF-A0A1G1KEN0-F1
#
_cell.length_a   1.000
_cell.length_b   1.000
_cell.length_c   1.000
_cell.angle_alpha   90.00
_cell.angle_beta   90.00
_cell.angle_gamma   90.00
#
_symmetry.space_group_name_H-M   'P 1'
#
loop_
_entity.id
_entity.type
_entity.pdbx_description
1 polymer ?
#
loop_
_entity_poly.entity_id
_entity_poly.type
_entity_poly.pdbx_seq_one_letter_code
_entity_poly.pdbx_strand_id
1 'polypeptide(L)'
;MKKILFFAGWKRFGVKAGFTTKRFPLILKKTGELLKAPNQRALTKALTPAARFVFLDQVHGDRIETVDDPARYAGPGYYRLRGTDGVITNMKGMTLLVLTADCLPIFFRAGASWAGLVHAGWRGTQKQIARKAFETLIAKSGCSPSEVSVAFGPCIRSGYEVGDEFLDYFPKSSLKRQNRRLVFDLAAENKRQLVAAGAGRRRIIDRNLCTVAHGGTFYSHRKEKEGAGRIISFITVL
;
A
#
# COMPACT_ATOMS: atom_id res chain seq x y z
N MET A 1 -7.39 21.64 0.17
CA MET A 1 -7.09 20.20 0.32
C MET A 1 -5.61 19.98 0.65
N LYS A 2 -5.27 19.02 1.52
CA LYS A 2 -3.90 18.79 2.01
C LYS A 2 -3.03 18.04 0.96
N LYS A 3 -1.71 18.24 1.01
CA LYS A 3 -0.73 17.54 0.16
C LYS A 3 -0.57 16.05 0.53
N ILE A 4 -0.75 15.74 1.80
CA ILE A 4 -0.65 14.40 2.38
C ILE A 4 -1.85 14.19 3.31
N LEU A 5 -2.43 12.99 3.26
CA LEU A 5 -3.44 12.53 4.21
C LEU A 5 -2.83 11.44 5.09
N PHE A 6 -2.87 11.63 6.40
CA PHE A 6 -2.29 10.71 7.39
C PHE A 6 -3.34 9.80 8.03
N PHE A 7 -2.92 8.60 8.44
CA PHE A 7 -3.70 7.77 9.36
C PHE A 7 -3.54 8.31 10.79
N ALA A 8 -4.64 8.81 11.36
CA ALA A 8 -4.64 9.38 12.69
C ALA A 8 -4.38 8.29 13.75
N GLY A 9 -3.66 8.65 14.82
CA GLY A 9 -3.44 7.74 15.95
C GLY A 9 -2.46 6.61 15.71
N TRP A 10 -1.75 6.57 14.57
CA TRP A 10 -0.66 5.62 14.34
C TRP A 10 0.67 6.13 14.93
N LYS A 11 0.84 7.45 15.06
CA LYS A 11 2.06 8.07 15.64
C LYS A 11 2.34 7.64 17.08
N ARG A 12 1.30 7.48 17.92
CA ARG A 12 1.42 6.98 19.31
C ARG A 12 1.99 5.56 19.40
N PHE A 13 2.05 4.86 18.28
CA PHE A 13 2.53 3.50 18.16
C PHE A 13 3.88 3.41 17.44
N GLY A 14 4.66 4.50 17.43
CA GLY A 14 5.98 4.52 16.80
C GLY A 14 5.97 4.47 15.28
N VAL A 15 4.82 4.72 14.63
CA VAL A 15 4.73 4.71 13.15
C VAL A 15 4.01 5.93 12.59
N LYS A 16 4.53 6.50 11.51
CA LYS A 16 3.90 7.60 10.76
C LYS A 16 3.52 7.09 9.37
N ALA A 17 2.22 6.98 9.09
CA ALA A 17 1.72 6.44 7.83
C ALA A 17 0.75 7.39 7.13
N GLY A 18 0.80 7.42 5.80
CA GLY A 18 -0.08 8.26 4.99
C GLY A 18 0.13 8.06 3.50
N PHE A 19 -0.56 8.88 2.71
CA PHE A 19 -0.48 8.86 1.26
C PHE A 19 -0.65 10.27 0.68
N THR A 20 -0.05 10.50 -0.50
CA THR A 20 -0.08 11.80 -1.17
C THR A 20 -1.39 12.07 -1.91
N THR A 21 -1.63 13.33 -2.25
CA THR A 21 -2.69 13.76 -3.19
C THR A 21 -2.04 14.37 -4.43
N LYS A 22 -2.84 14.72 -5.46
CA LYS A 22 -2.40 15.46 -6.64
C LYS A 22 -1.73 16.81 -6.31
N ARG A 23 -1.91 17.35 -5.10
CA ARG A 23 -1.25 18.58 -4.63
C ARG A 23 0.16 18.37 -4.11
N PHE A 24 0.63 17.12 -4.03
CA PHE A 24 2.01 16.83 -3.64
C PHE A 24 2.98 17.33 -4.72
N PRO A 25 4.11 17.97 -4.37
CA PRO A 25 4.95 18.70 -5.32
C PRO A 25 5.85 17.79 -6.18
N LEU A 26 5.60 16.48 -6.19
CA LEU A 26 6.33 15.48 -6.95
C LEU A 26 5.32 14.56 -7.63
N ILE A 27 5.38 14.50 -8.95
CA ILE A 27 4.54 13.62 -9.77
C ILE A 27 5.44 12.51 -10.31
N LEU A 28 5.12 11.27 -9.95
CA LEU A 28 5.77 10.08 -10.46
C LEU A 28 4.80 9.34 -11.38
N LYS A 29 5.29 8.77 -12.48
CA LYS A 29 4.51 7.87 -13.36
C LYS A 29 4.75 6.40 -13.05
N LYS A 30 5.96 6.06 -12.59
CA LYS A 30 6.37 4.69 -12.29
C LYS A 30 7.45 4.66 -11.22
N THR A 31 7.59 3.54 -10.53
CA THR A 31 8.53 3.41 -9.41
C THR A 31 9.99 3.66 -9.80
N GLY A 32 10.39 3.28 -11.02
CA GLY A 32 11.73 3.55 -11.54
C GLY A 32 12.11 5.04 -11.56
N GLU A 33 11.15 5.98 -11.53
CA GLU A 33 11.45 7.41 -11.46
C GLU A 33 11.99 7.85 -10.10
N LEU A 34 11.80 7.06 -9.04
CA LEU A 34 12.46 7.28 -7.73
C LEU A 34 13.97 7.05 -7.78
N LEU A 35 14.52 6.46 -8.85
CA LEU A 35 15.97 6.34 -9.04
C LEU A 35 16.62 7.66 -9.43
N LYS A 36 15.84 8.64 -9.90
CA LYS A 36 16.36 9.94 -10.32
C LYS A 36 16.66 10.80 -9.09
N ALA A 37 17.90 11.25 -8.95
CA ALA A 37 18.34 12.06 -7.81
C ALA A 37 17.47 13.33 -7.52
N PRO A 38 16.95 14.07 -8.52
CA PRO A 38 16.01 15.17 -8.26
C PRO A 38 14.72 14.73 -7.56
N ASN A 39 14.17 13.58 -7.95
CA ASN A 39 12.94 13.03 -7.36
C ASN A 39 13.19 12.55 -5.92
N GLN A 40 14.35 11.95 -5.67
CA GLN A 40 14.80 11.60 -4.33
C GLN A 40 14.90 12.84 -3.43
N ARG A 41 15.63 13.88 -3.86
CA ARG A 41 15.73 15.13 -3.10
C ARG A 41 14.36 15.75 -2.80
N ALA A 42 13.46 15.78 -3.79
CA ALA A 42 12.10 16.29 -3.60
C ALA A 42 11.31 15.46 -2.57
N LEU A 43 11.41 14.14 -2.62
CA LEU A 43 10.73 13.25 -1.69
C LEU A 43 11.32 13.35 -0.27
N THR A 44 12.64 13.32 -0.13
CA THR A 44 13.36 13.52 1.15
C THR A 44 12.95 14.83 1.81
N LYS A 45 12.97 15.94 1.06
CA LYS A 45 12.55 17.27 1.54
C LYS A 45 11.08 17.28 2.00
N ALA A 46 10.21 16.53 1.31
CA ALA A 46 8.78 16.53 1.59
C ALA A 46 8.37 15.58 2.73
N LEU A 47 9.12 14.48 2.97
CA LEU A 47 8.78 13.47 3.96
C LEU A 47 9.65 13.56 5.22
N THR A 48 10.97 13.40 5.10
CA THR A 48 11.96 13.57 6.19
C THR A 48 13.42 13.42 5.71
N PRO A 49 14.37 14.31 6.09
CA PRO A 49 15.78 14.26 5.67
C PRO A 49 16.60 13.07 6.16
N ALA A 50 16.29 12.54 7.34
CA ALA A 50 17.11 11.51 8.01
C ALA A 50 16.63 10.08 7.75
N ALA A 51 15.56 9.89 6.96
CA ALA A 51 15.04 8.55 6.70
C ALA A 51 15.81 7.80 5.62
N ARG A 52 15.72 6.49 5.74
CA ARG A 52 16.12 5.53 4.73
C ARG A 52 14.84 5.10 4.01
N PHE A 53 14.77 5.33 2.71
CA PHE A 53 13.58 5.07 1.91
C PHE A 53 13.70 3.72 1.23
N VAL A 54 12.75 2.83 1.49
CA VAL A 54 12.65 1.54 0.79
C VAL A 54 11.52 1.63 -0.22
N PHE A 55 11.80 1.36 -1.49
CA PHE A 55 10.78 1.35 -2.53
C PHE A 55 10.84 0.06 -3.35
N LEU A 56 9.69 -0.30 -3.90
CA LEU A 56 9.48 -1.61 -4.49
C LEU A 56 9.42 -1.53 -6.02
N ASP A 57 10.16 -2.39 -6.69
CA ASP A 57 9.97 -2.64 -8.12
C ASP A 57 8.72 -3.48 -8.31
N GLN A 58 7.57 -2.81 -8.22
CA GLN A 58 6.24 -3.40 -8.22
C GLN A 58 5.97 -4.12 -9.54
N VAL A 59 5.68 -5.42 -9.47
CA VAL A 59 5.41 -6.29 -10.63
C VAL A 59 4.01 -6.89 -10.60
N HIS A 60 3.14 -6.41 -9.70
CA HIS A 60 1.83 -7.00 -9.42
C HIS A 60 1.92 -8.48 -9.00
N GLY A 61 3.02 -8.85 -8.36
CA GLY A 61 3.24 -10.14 -7.73
C GLY A 61 2.74 -10.17 -6.29
N ASP A 62 3.35 -11.05 -5.51
CA ASP A 62 3.01 -11.37 -4.12
C ASP A 62 4.24 -11.56 -3.24
N ARG A 63 5.44 -11.24 -3.77
CA ARG A 63 6.69 -11.29 -3.03
C ARG A 63 6.68 -10.23 -1.93
N ILE A 64 6.89 -10.69 -0.70
CA ILE A 64 7.07 -9.87 0.50
C ILE A 64 8.53 -9.98 0.94
N GLU A 65 9.17 -8.84 1.12
CA GLU A 65 10.54 -8.76 1.65
C GLU A 65 10.52 -8.29 3.12
N THR A 66 11.44 -8.81 3.92
CA THR A 66 11.69 -8.27 5.26
C THR A 66 12.96 -7.44 5.24
N VAL A 67 12.86 -6.20 5.70
CA VAL A 67 13.99 -5.27 5.84
C VAL A 67 14.33 -5.19 7.32
N ASP A 68 15.26 -6.01 7.78
CA ASP A 68 15.65 -6.15 9.20
C ASP A 68 17.18 -6.20 9.41
N ASP A 69 17.99 -5.91 8.38
CA ASP A 69 19.46 -5.93 8.43
C ASP A 69 20.07 -4.51 8.52
N PRO A 70 20.56 -4.08 9.69
CA PRO A 70 21.19 -2.77 9.87
C PRO A 70 22.44 -2.52 9.01
N ALA A 71 23.21 -3.57 8.70
CA ALA A 71 24.43 -3.43 7.91
C ALA A 71 24.08 -3.13 6.45
N ARG A 72 23.07 -3.81 5.89
CA ARG A 72 22.61 -3.61 4.52
C ARG A 72 21.89 -2.28 4.31
N TYR A 73 21.18 -1.79 5.33
CA TYR A 73 20.40 -0.55 5.27
C TYR A 73 21.00 0.54 6.17
N ALA A 74 22.32 0.68 6.15
CA ALA A 74 23.06 1.68 6.91
C ALA A 74 22.96 3.09 6.29
N GLY A 75 22.73 4.11 7.14
CA GLY A 75 22.70 5.52 6.75
C GLY A 75 21.45 5.97 5.95
N PRO A 76 21.18 7.28 5.82
CA PRO A 76 20.11 7.78 4.96
C PRO A 76 20.35 7.40 3.49
N GLY A 77 19.30 7.02 2.76
CA GLY A 77 19.45 6.56 1.38
C GLY A 77 18.16 6.05 0.76
N TYR A 78 18.26 5.56 -0.48
CA TYR A 78 17.17 4.99 -1.27
C TYR A 78 17.48 3.55 -1.66
N TYR A 79 16.73 2.61 -1.12
CA TYR A 79 16.95 1.18 -1.27
C TYR A 79 15.84 0.57 -2.11
N ARG A 80 16.23 -0.07 -3.21
CA ARG A 80 15.31 -0.70 -4.16
C ARG A 80 15.19 -2.19 -3.88
N LEU A 81 13.95 -2.68 -3.75
CA LEU A 81 13.66 -4.11 -3.70
C LEU A 81 13.10 -4.56 -5.06
N ARG A 82 13.81 -5.48 -5.74
CA ARG A 82 13.45 -5.92 -7.11
C ARG A 82 12.32 -6.96 -7.09
N GLY A 83 11.41 -6.90 -8.06
CA GLY A 83 10.31 -7.86 -8.23
C GLY A 83 9.47 -8.06 -6.96
N THR A 84 9.23 -6.99 -6.21
CA THR A 84 8.64 -7.02 -4.88
C THR A 84 7.39 -6.15 -4.88
N ASP A 85 6.33 -6.62 -4.21
CA ASP A 85 5.07 -5.87 -4.10
C ASP A 85 4.64 -5.67 -2.64
N GLY A 86 5.38 -6.22 -1.67
CA GLY A 86 5.22 -5.86 -0.27
C GLY A 86 6.52 -5.89 0.52
N VAL A 87 6.56 -5.13 1.59
CA VAL A 87 7.71 -5.05 2.48
C VAL A 87 7.28 -4.86 3.92
N ILE A 88 8.01 -5.48 4.85
CA ILE A 88 7.85 -5.29 6.30
C ILE A 88 9.19 -4.94 6.94
N THR A 89 9.17 -4.25 8.08
CA THR A 89 10.38 -3.86 8.83
C THR A 89 10.03 -3.52 10.28
N ASN A 90 11.00 -3.65 11.19
CA ASN A 90 10.99 -3.05 12.52
C ASN A 90 12.08 -1.98 12.71
N MET A 91 12.84 -1.66 11.66
CA MET A 91 14.00 -0.79 11.74
C MET A 91 13.57 0.67 11.87
N LYS A 92 13.92 1.31 12.99
CA LYS A 92 13.68 2.75 13.18
C LYS A 92 14.36 3.58 12.08
N GLY A 93 13.65 4.59 11.59
CA GLY A 93 14.10 5.45 10.49
C GLY A 93 13.81 4.89 9.09
N MET A 94 13.27 3.67 8.94
CA MET A 94 12.81 3.17 7.63
C MET A 94 11.51 3.87 7.23
N THR A 95 11.46 4.34 5.99
CA THR A 95 10.24 4.76 5.31
C THR A 95 9.98 3.84 4.11
N LEU A 96 8.98 2.99 4.22
CA LEU A 96 8.54 2.11 3.14
C LEU A 96 7.65 2.90 2.17
N LEU A 97 7.80 2.66 0.86
CA LEU A 97 7.10 3.37 -0.21
C LEU A 97 6.43 2.40 -1.19
N VAL A 98 5.15 2.66 -1.49
CA VAL A 98 4.38 1.99 -2.55
C VAL A 98 3.70 3.04 -3.41
N LEU A 99 3.79 2.87 -4.74
CA LEU A 99 3.17 3.77 -5.70
C LEU A 99 1.90 3.15 -6.26
N THR A 100 0.78 3.85 -6.23
CA THR A 100 -0.47 3.36 -6.81
C THR A 100 -1.16 4.39 -7.69
N ALA A 101 -1.93 3.88 -8.64
CA ALA A 101 -3.05 4.58 -9.24
C ALA A 101 -4.10 3.49 -9.46
N ASP A 102 -5.15 3.51 -8.64
CA ASP A 102 -6.22 2.50 -8.51
C ASP A 102 -5.92 1.22 -7.71
N CYS A 103 -4.71 0.66 -7.78
CA CYS A 103 -4.36 -0.49 -6.92
C CYS A 103 -4.42 -0.09 -5.43
N LEU A 104 -4.69 -1.06 -4.56
CA LEU A 104 -4.89 -0.83 -3.12
C LEU A 104 -3.55 -0.85 -2.36
N PRO A 105 -3.09 0.27 -1.77
CA PRO A 105 -2.02 0.23 -0.80
C PRO A 105 -2.57 -0.22 0.56
N ILE A 106 -1.97 -1.28 1.13
CA ILE A 106 -2.35 -1.84 2.43
C ILE A 106 -1.22 -1.64 3.42
N PHE A 107 -1.53 -0.97 4.53
CA PHE A 107 -0.61 -0.62 5.59
C PHE A 107 -0.82 -1.57 6.75
N PHE A 108 0.27 -2.06 7.33
CA PHE A 108 0.24 -2.94 8.48
C PHE A 108 1.07 -2.35 9.63
N ARG A 109 0.63 -2.63 10.85
CA ARG A 109 1.37 -2.33 12.08
C ARG A 109 1.12 -3.42 13.12
N ALA A 110 2.19 -3.93 13.71
CA ALA A 110 2.16 -4.90 14.79
C ALA A 110 3.15 -4.51 15.91
N GLY A 111 2.89 -4.97 17.14
CA GLY A 111 3.82 -4.80 18.26
C GLY A 111 4.13 -3.34 18.59
N ALA A 112 5.38 -3.04 18.93
CA ALA A 112 5.84 -1.66 19.19
C ALA A 112 6.46 -0.97 17.96
N SER A 113 7.03 -1.72 17.02
CA SER A 113 7.88 -1.18 15.95
C SER A 113 7.67 -1.81 14.57
N TRP A 114 6.94 -2.92 14.45
CA TRP A 114 6.76 -3.59 13.18
C TRP A 114 5.76 -2.85 12.30
N ALA A 115 6.17 -2.55 11.08
CA ALA A 115 5.40 -1.87 10.05
C ALA A 115 5.48 -2.63 8.73
N GLY A 116 4.43 -2.54 7.92
CA GLY A 116 4.38 -3.13 6.60
C GLY A 116 3.62 -2.27 5.59
N LEU A 117 3.99 -2.40 4.32
CA LEU A 117 3.30 -1.74 3.22
C LEU A 117 3.28 -2.64 1.99
N VAL A 118 2.09 -2.79 1.41
CA VAL A 118 1.81 -3.71 0.31
C VAL A 118 1.09 -2.99 -0.83
N HIS A 119 1.47 -3.32 -2.05
CA HIS A 119 0.79 -3.00 -3.30
C HIS A 119 -0.14 -4.15 -3.71
N ALA A 120 -1.43 -4.00 -3.44
CA ALA A 120 -2.45 -4.98 -3.80
C ALA A 120 -3.26 -4.52 -5.04
N GLY A 121 -2.75 -4.83 -6.24
CA GLY A 121 -3.59 -4.89 -7.44
C GLY A 121 -4.43 -6.16 -7.49
N TRP A 122 -5.28 -6.33 -8.50
CA TRP A 122 -6.08 -7.56 -8.62
C TRP A 122 -5.23 -8.83 -8.70
N ARG A 123 -4.12 -8.83 -9.47
CA ARG A 123 -3.20 -9.99 -9.56
C ARG A 123 -2.55 -10.33 -8.22
N GLY A 124 -2.05 -9.33 -7.48
CA GLY A 124 -1.51 -9.54 -6.14
C GLY A 124 -2.58 -10.03 -5.16
N THR A 125 -3.81 -9.52 -5.30
CA THR A 125 -4.97 -9.94 -4.48
C THR A 125 -5.35 -11.40 -4.78
N GLN A 126 -5.36 -11.83 -6.04
CA GLN A 126 -5.56 -13.23 -6.42
C GLN A 126 -4.50 -14.14 -5.78
N LYS A 127 -3.24 -13.67 -5.74
CA LYS A 127 -2.12 -14.35 -5.09
C LYS A 127 -2.08 -14.17 -3.55
N GLN A 128 -3.12 -13.57 -2.97
CA GLN A 128 -3.28 -13.35 -1.53
C GLN A 128 -2.17 -12.53 -0.87
N ILE A 129 -1.61 -11.53 -1.57
CA ILE A 129 -0.49 -10.71 -1.06
C ILE A 129 -0.79 -10.07 0.30
N ALA A 130 -2.02 -9.63 0.55
CA ALA A 130 -2.42 -9.03 1.83
C ALA A 130 -2.33 -10.05 2.98
N ARG A 131 -2.82 -11.28 2.74
CA ARG A 131 -2.71 -12.38 3.70
C ARG A 131 -1.25 -12.75 3.95
N LYS A 132 -0.45 -12.91 2.89
CA LYS A 132 0.97 -13.25 3.01
C LYS A 132 1.72 -12.22 3.85
N ALA A 133 1.54 -10.93 3.58
CA ALA A 133 2.16 -9.87 4.37
C ALA A 133 1.71 -9.88 5.84
N PHE A 134 0.43 -10.14 6.08
CA PHE A 134 -0.14 -10.25 7.42
C PHE A 134 0.48 -11.42 8.21
N GLU A 135 0.53 -12.61 7.61
CA GLU A 135 1.13 -13.81 8.21
C GLU A 135 2.63 -13.64 8.45
N THR A 136 3.38 -13.08 7.48
CA THR A 136 4.81 -12.79 7.66
C THR A 136 5.03 -11.79 8.80
N LEU A 137 4.19 -10.75 8.89
CA LEU A 137 4.28 -9.77 9.97
C LEU A 137 4.03 -10.40 11.35
N ILE A 138 3.04 -11.28 11.46
CA ILE A 138 2.78 -12.02 12.70
C ILE A 138 3.97 -12.89 13.07
N ALA A 139 4.47 -13.69 12.12
CA ALA A 139 5.62 -14.57 12.36
C ALA A 139 6.86 -13.79 12.82
N LYS A 140 7.11 -12.60 12.26
CA LYS A 140 8.25 -11.75 12.62
C LYS A 140 8.05 -10.94 13.90
N SER A 141 6.82 -10.56 14.22
CA SER A 141 6.52 -9.72 15.39
C SER A 141 6.18 -10.51 16.65
N GLY A 142 5.73 -11.76 16.52
CA GLY A 142 5.19 -12.56 17.62
C GLY A 142 3.84 -12.08 18.17
N CYS A 143 3.23 -11.06 17.56
CA CYS A 143 1.94 -10.53 18.01
C CYS A 143 0.78 -11.46 17.65
N SER A 144 -0.29 -11.40 18.44
CA SER A 144 -1.53 -12.10 18.07
C SER A 144 -2.13 -11.48 16.80
N PRO A 145 -2.77 -12.29 15.91
CA PRO A 145 -3.45 -11.78 14.72
C PRO A 145 -4.46 -10.66 15.02
N SER A 146 -5.10 -10.69 16.19
CA SER A 146 -6.11 -9.70 16.60
C SER A 146 -5.51 -8.35 17.04
N GLU A 147 -4.19 -8.28 17.24
CA GLU A 147 -3.46 -7.08 17.65
C GLU A 147 -2.86 -6.30 16.47
N VAL A 148 -2.81 -6.93 15.29
CA VAL A 148 -2.34 -6.29 14.07
C VAL A 148 -3.36 -5.25 13.60
N SER A 149 -2.90 -4.01 13.45
CA SER A 149 -3.68 -2.93 12.85
C SER A 149 -3.42 -2.90 11.36
N VAL A 150 -4.48 -2.80 10.57
CA VAL A 150 -4.42 -2.67 9.11
C VAL A 150 -5.10 -1.37 8.70
N ALA A 151 -4.57 -0.68 7.71
CA ALA A 151 -5.25 0.45 7.09
C ALA A 151 -5.21 0.33 5.56
N PHE A 152 -6.29 0.77 4.92
CA PHE A 152 -6.41 0.84 3.47
C PHE A 152 -6.24 2.28 3.01
N GLY A 153 -5.35 2.50 2.04
CA GLY A 153 -5.27 3.77 1.33
C GLY A 153 -6.27 3.86 0.16
N PRO A 154 -6.17 4.91 -0.66
CA PRO A 154 -7.08 5.12 -1.77
C PRO A 154 -6.86 4.07 -2.87
N CYS A 155 -7.95 3.52 -3.38
CA CYS A 155 -7.96 2.54 -4.47
C CYS A 155 -9.19 2.75 -5.35
N ILE A 156 -9.28 2.05 -6.47
CA ILE A 156 -10.53 1.98 -7.23
C ILE A 156 -11.57 1.19 -6.44
N ARG A 157 -12.82 1.67 -6.44
CA ARG A 157 -13.95 1.04 -5.74
C ARG A 157 -15.17 0.97 -6.65
N SER A 158 -15.95 2.05 -6.67
CA SER A 158 -17.20 2.14 -7.42
C SER A 158 -16.94 2.07 -8.92
N GLY A 159 -17.51 1.06 -9.56
CA GLY A 159 -17.42 0.87 -11.02
C GLY A 159 -16.09 0.29 -11.48
N TYR A 160 -15.38 -0.48 -10.64
CA TYR A 160 -14.28 -1.29 -11.14
C TYR A 160 -14.81 -2.46 -11.98
N GLU A 161 -15.21 -2.14 -13.20
CA GLU A 161 -15.66 -3.11 -14.19
C GLU A 161 -14.50 -4.05 -14.55
N VAL A 162 -14.78 -5.34 -14.63
CA VAL A 162 -13.83 -6.40 -14.97
C VAL A 162 -14.48 -7.36 -15.95
N GLY A 163 -13.69 -8.18 -16.64
CA GLY A 163 -14.22 -9.22 -17.53
C GLY A 163 -14.67 -10.45 -16.75
N ASP A 164 -15.42 -11.33 -17.41
CA ASP A 164 -15.98 -12.54 -16.81
C ASP A 164 -14.89 -13.51 -16.30
N GLU A 165 -13.64 -13.40 -16.75
CA GLU A 165 -12.51 -14.20 -16.24
C GLU A 165 -12.28 -14.02 -14.73
N PHE A 166 -12.76 -12.92 -14.14
CA PHE A 166 -12.69 -12.73 -12.70
C PHE A 166 -13.54 -13.73 -11.91
N LEU A 167 -14.55 -14.35 -12.53
CA LEU A 167 -15.36 -15.40 -11.91
C LEU A 167 -14.53 -16.65 -11.60
N ASP A 168 -13.45 -16.89 -12.34
CA ASP A 168 -12.51 -17.99 -12.09
C ASP A 168 -11.45 -17.62 -11.04
N TYR A 169 -11.19 -16.32 -10.87
CA TYR A 169 -10.14 -15.82 -9.99
C TYR A 169 -10.62 -15.51 -8.58
N PHE A 170 -11.88 -15.13 -8.41
CA PHE A 170 -12.41 -14.60 -7.16
C PHE A 170 -13.77 -15.20 -6.81
N PRO A 171 -14.10 -15.34 -5.51
CA PRO A 171 -15.41 -15.80 -5.11
C PRO A 171 -16.50 -14.81 -5.54
N LYS A 172 -17.70 -15.34 -5.83
CA LYS A 172 -18.88 -14.53 -6.18
C LYS A 172 -19.20 -13.44 -5.17
N SER A 173 -18.84 -13.60 -3.90
CA SER A 173 -19.01 -12.58 -2.85
C SER A 173 -18.25 -11.28 -3.11
N SER A 174 -17.19 -11.33 -3.91
CA SER A 174 -16.29 -10.21 -4.21
C SER A 174 -16.60 -9.56 -5.56
N LEU A 175 -17.60 -10.10 -6.26
CA LEU A 175 -18.04 -9.68 -7.58
C LEU A 175 -19.53 -9.33 -7.55
N LYS A 176 -19.94 -8.30 -8.27
CA LYS A 176 -21.35 -7.91 -8.38
C LYS A 176 -21.70 -7.62 -9.84
N ARG A 177 -22.87 -8.05 -10.29
CA ARG A 177 -23.41 -7.59 -11.57
C ARG A 177 -24.12 -6.25 -11.36
N GLN A 178 -23.69 -5.23 -12.10
CA GLN A 178 -24.30 -3.90 -12.12
C GLN A 178 -24.54 -3.51 -13.57
N ASN A 179 -25.80 -3.29 -13.97
CA ASN A 179 -26.15 -2.91 -15.34
C ASN A 179 -25.51 -3.84 -16.41
N ARG A 180 -25.65 -5.16 -16.20
CA ARG A 180 -25.05 -6.25 -17.01
C ARG A 180 -23.51 -6.36 -16.96
N ARG A 181 -22.81 -5.43 -16.32
CA ARG A 181 -21.34 -5.45 -16.16
C ARG A 181 -20.92 -6.15 -14.88
N LEU A 182 -19.79 -6.84 -14.91
CA LEU A 182 -19.19 -7.45 -13.72
C LEU A 182 -18.29 -6.42 -13.02
N VAL A 183 -18.50 -6.22 -11.72
CA VAL A 183 -17.76 -5.23 -10.93
C VAL A 183 -17.03 -5.94 -9.79
N PHE A 184 -15.74 -5.65 -9.62
CA PHE A 184 -14.89 -6.23 -8.60
C PHE A 184 -14.61 -5.27 -7.45
N ASP A 185 -14.89 -5.69 -6.21
CA ASP A 185 -14.55 -4.91 -5.02
C ASP A 185 -13.19 -5.35 -4.47
N LEU A 186 -12.14 -4.70 -4.97
CA LEU A 186 -10.74 -4.96 -4.60
C LEU A 186 -10.49 -4.82 -3.09
N ALA A 187 -11.09 -3.81 -2.45
CA ALA A 187 -10.92 -3.58 -1.02
C ALA A 187 -11.66 -4.61 -0.18
N ALA A 188 -12.90 -4.96 -0.56
CA ALA A 188 -13.66 -6.00 0.12
C ALA A 188 -12.98 -7.37 0.02
N GLU A 189 -12.42 -7.73 -1.13
CA GLU A 189 -11.70 -9.00 -1.28
C GLU A 189 -10.45 -9.07 -0.40
N ASN A 190 -9.61 -8.03 -0.40
CA ASN A 190 -8.45 -7.99 0.50
C ASN A 190 -8.87 -8.01 1.98
N LYS A 191 -9.95 -7.32 2.34
CA LYS A 191 -10.51 -7.37 3.70
C LYS A 191 -10.98 -8.77 4.07
N ARG A 192 -11.65 -9.48 3.16
CA ARG A 192 -12.10 -10.87 3.35
C ARG A 192 -10.90 -11.79 3.60
N GLN A 193 -9.85 -11.69 2.78
CA GLN A 193 -8.63 -12.49 2.95
C GLN A 193 -7.94 -12.23 4.29
N LEU A 194 -7.83 -10.98 4.71
CA LEU A 194 -7.25 -10.60 6.00
C LEU A 194 -8.06 -11.13 7.18
N VAL A 195 -9.38 -11.00 7.14
CA VAL A 195 -10.27 -11.51 8.19
C VAL A 195 -10.20 -13.04 8.26
N ALA A 196 -10.15 -13.72 7.11
CA ALA A 196 -9.97 -15.17 7.05
C ALA A 196 -8.60 -15.62 7.62
N ALA A 197 -7.59 -14.76 7.55
CA ALA A 197 -6.27 -14.99 8.17
C ALA A 197 -6.22 -14.65 9.67
N GLY A 198 -7.33 -14.20 10.28
CA GLY A 198 -7.43 -13.88 11.70
C GLY A 198 -7.34 -12.40 12.05
N ALA A 199 -7.28 -11.49 11.07
CA ALA A 199 -7.28 -10.05 11.34
C ALA A 199 -8.60 -9.62 12.00
N GLY A 200 -8.49 -8.88 13.11
CA GLY A 200 -9.66 -8.32 13.79
C GLY A 200 -10.41 -7.33 12.89
N ARG A 201 -11.70 -7.56 12.60
CA ARG A 201 -12.51 -6.69 11.71
C ARG A 201 -12.47 -5.21 12.11
N ARG A 202 -12.47 -4.91 13.41
CA ARG A 202 -12.40 -3.54 13.96
C ARG A 202 -11.01 -2.90 13.88
N ARG A 203 -9.97 -3.70 13.61
CA ARG A 203 -8.58 -3.26 13.43
C ARG A 203 -8.25 -2.93 11.97
N ILE A 204 -9.16 -3.20 11.04
CA ILE A 204 -9.02 -2.83 9.62
C ILE A 204 -9.69 -1.47 9.40
N ILE A 205 -8.87 -0.43 9.26
CA ILE A 205 -9.30 0.94 9.01
C ILE A 205 -9.46 1.14 7.50
N ASP A 206 -10.68 1.34 7.06
CA ASP A 206 -11.00 1.66 5.67
C ASP A 206 -11.83 2.95 5.60
N ARG A 207 -11.26 4.00 4.99
CA ARG A 207 -11.91 5.31 4.82
C ARG A 207 -12.76 5.42 3.55
N ASN A 208 -12.94 4.33 2.82
CA ASN A 208 -13.73 4.25 1.59
C ASN A 208 -13.32 5.25 0.49
N LEU A 209 -12.03 5.58 0.40
CA LEU A 209 -11.52 6.54 -0.56
C LEU A 209 -11.40 5.90 -1.94
N CYS A 210 -12.21 6.37 -2.89
CA CYS A 210 -12.21 5.90 -4.27
C CYS A 210 -11.38 6.84 -5.17
N THR A 211 -10.35 6.32 -5.83
CA THR A 211 -9.48 7.09 -6.75
C THR A 211 -10.26 7.64 -7.94
N VAL A 212 -11.19 6.86 -8.48
CA VAL A 212 -12.05 7.25 -9.61
C VAL A 212 -13.06 8.32 -9.21
N ALA A 213 -13.73 8.15 -8.07
CA ALA A 213 -14.74 9.11 -7.60
C ALA A 213 -14.11 10.42 -7.11
N HIS A 214 -12.86 10.39 -6.67
CA HIS A 214 -12.13 11.56 -6.17
C HIS A 214 -10.97 11.94 -7.11
N GLY A 215 -11.21 11.93 -8.43
CA GLY A 215 -10.20 12.20 -9.45
C GLY A 215 -9.57 13.60 -9.40
N GLY A 216 -10.21 14.58 -8.75
CA GLY A 216 -9.60 15.88 -8.44
C GLY A 216 -8.54 15.82 -7.32
N THR A 217 -8.51 14.73 -6.55
CA THR A 217 -7.64 14.54 -5.36
C THR A 217 -6.58 13.48 -5.60
N PHE A 218 -6.96 12.36 -6.24
CA PHE A 218 -6.13 11.18 -6.42
C PHE A 218 -5.93 10.89 -7.90
N TYR A 219 -4.79 10.29 -8.25
CA TYR A 219 -4.56 9.77 -9.59
C TYR A 219 -5.33 8.46 -9.79
N SER A 220 -5.85 8.26 -11.00
CA SER A 220 -6.51 7.03 -11.41
C SER A 220 -6.02 6.60 -12.79
N HIS A 221 -5.43 5.41 -12.88
CA HIS A 221 -5.00 4.83 -14.16
C HIS A 221 -6.20 4.49 -15.04
N ARG A 222 -7.32 4.06 -14.45
CA ARG A 222 -8.57 3.76 -15.14
C ARG A 222 -9.14 4.98 -15.85
N LYS A 223 -9.04 6.17 -15.26
CA LYS A 223 -9.52 7.42 -15.87
C LYS A 223 -8.46 8.10 -16.76
N GLU A 224 -7.21 8.12 -16.33
CA GLU A 224 -6.15 8.95 -16.94
C GLU A 224 -5.19 8.14 -17.84
N LYS A 225 -5.33 6.80 -17.87
CA LYS A 225 -4.50 5.87 -18.63
C LYS A 225 -2.99 6.09 -18.39
N GLU A 226 -2.18 6.14 -19.43
CA GLU A 226 -0.74 6.40 -19.39
C GLU A 226 -0.41 7.78 -18.82
N GLY A 227 -1.35 8.73 -18.91
CA GLY A 227 -1.26 10.05 -18.33
C GLY A 227 -1.37 10.08 -16.80
N ALA A 228 -1.74 8.98 -16.13
CA ALA A 228 -1.90 8.95 -14.68
C ALA A 228 -0.57 9.15 -13.95
N GLY A 229 -0.53 10.08 -12.99
CA GLY A 229 0.50 10.10 -11.94
C GLY A 229 0.35 8.93 -10.97
N ARG A 230 1.14 8.94 -9.89
CA ARG A 230 1.08 7.93 -8.82
C ARG A 230 0.92 8.59 -7.47
N ILE A 231 0.03 8.01 -6.68
CA ILE A 231 -0.11 8.24 -5.25
C ILE A 231 1.07 7.55 -4.58
N ILE A 232 1.81 8.29 -3.76
CA ILE A 232 2.90 7.74 -2.96
C ILE A 232 2.32 7.43 -1.59
N SER A 233 2.17 6.14 -1.31
CA SER A 233 1.82 5.62 0.01
C SER A 233 3.10 5.35 0.78
N PHE A 234 3.13 5.75 2.05
CA PHE A 234 4.32 5.57 2.88
C PHE A 234 4.00 5.24 4.33
N ILE A 235 4.89 4.47 4.96
CA ILE A 235 4.90 4.21 6.40
C ILE A 235 6.33 4.30 6.91
N THR A 236 6.52 5.12 7.93
CA THR A 236 7.80 5.33 8.60
C THR A 236 7.78 4.74 10.00
N VAL A 237 8.78 3.94 10.35
CA VAL A 237 9.06 3.55 11.74
C VAL A 237 9.85 4.67 12.40
N LEU A 238 9.33 5.24 13.48
CA LEU A 238 9.88 6.40 14.18
C LEU A 238 10.97 6.03 15.21
#